data_AF-A0A1H1G9S0-F1
#
_entry.id   AF-A0A1H1G9S0-F1
#
_cell.length_a   1.000
_cell.length_b   1.000
_cell.length_c   1.000
_cell.angle_alpha   90.00
_cell.angle_beta   90.00
_cell.angle_gamma   90.00
#
_symmetry.space_group_name_H-M   'P 1'
#
loop_
_entity.id
_entity.type
_entity.pdbx_description
1 polymer ?
#
loop_
_entity_poly.entity_id
_entity_poly.type
_entity_poly.pdbx_seq_one_letter_code
_entity_poly.pdbx_strand_id
1 'polypeptide(L)'
;MNCPLVDDDTIQAYARAVIEAEGFAAFRPTAPAYRYAVAGLSSERFPPERLHTLPIAEIEPPLRDVGVALFPRAKRILDGMLRGDALPPIYLELLPEIPGPYRYRTTDGFHRFHLSRVLSFSQIPAIVWLSFE
;
A
#
# COMPACT_ATOMS: atom_id res chain seq x y z
N MET A 1 -10.27 9.36 -22.67
CA MET A 1 -8.83 9.21 -22.92
C MET A 1 -8.42 7.92 -22.25
N ASN A 2 -8.04 6.88 -23.00
CA ASN A 2 -7.49 5.66 -22.43
C ASN A 2 -6.03 5.95 -22.14
N CYS A 3 -5.72 6.28 -20.89
CA CYS A 3 -4.34 6.25 -20.44
C CYS A 3 -3.91 4.77 -20.33
N PRO A 4 -2.70 4.41 -20.80
CA PRO A 4 -2.27 3.03 -20.74
C PRO A 4 -2.16 2.60 -19.27
N LEU A 5 -2.46 1.33 -18.99
CA LEU A 5 -2.10 0.74 -17.72
C LEU A 5 -0.57 0.61 -17.69
N VAL A 6 0.06 1.02 -16.59
CA VAL A 6 1.48 0.79 -16.34
C VAL A 6 1.66 -0.39 -15.42
N ASP A 7 2.71 -1.17 -15.68
CA ASP A 7 3.15 -2.23 -14.80
C ASP A 7 3.69 -1.68 -13.46
N ASP A 8 3.76 -2.57 -12.47
CA ASP A 8 4.24 -2.20 -11.15
C ASP A 8 5.69 -1.73 -11.16
N ASP A 9 6.57 -2.33 -11.98
CA ASP A 9 7.99 -1.93 -12.07
C ASP A 9 8.15 -0.47 -12.46
N THR A 10 7.36 0.01 -13.42
CA THR A 10 7.30 1.41 -13.81
C THR A 10 6.86 2.29 -12.64
N ILE A 11 5.81 1.88 -11.91
CA ILE A 11 5.31 2.61 -10.74
C ILE A 11 6.39 2.69 -9.65
N GLN A 12 7.10 1.59 -9.38
CA GLN A 12 8.18 1.54 -8.41
C GLN A 12 9.33 2.48 -8.81
N ALA A 13 9.72 2.49 -10.08
CA ALA A 13 10.78 3.37 -10.59
C ALA A 13 10.42 4.86 -10.41
N TYR A 14 9.19 5.25 -10.75
CA TYR A 14 8.71 6.63 -10.56
C TYR A 14 8.65 7.04 -9.10
N ALA A 15 8.10 6.18 -8.22
CA ALA A 15 8.04 6.48 -6.80
C ALA A 15 9.45 6.58 -6.19
N ARG A 16 10.41 5.75 -6.64
CA ARG A 16 11.81 5.86 -6.21
C ARG A 16 12.44 7.19 -6.61
N ALA A 17 12.27 7.62 -7.86
CA ALA A 17 12.80 8.88 -8.35
C ALA A 17 12.29 10.09 -7.54
N VAL A 18 11.04 10.04 -7.08
CA VAL A 18 10.46 11.10 -6.22
C VAL A 18 11.08 11.06 -4.83
N ILE A 19 11.18 9.88 -4.21
CA ILE A 19 11.80 9.74 -2.89
C ILE A 19 13.24 10.26 -2.93
N GLU A 20 13.97 9.99 -4.02
CA GLU A 20 15.30 10.53 -4.26
C GLU A 20 15.30 12.05 -4.42
N ALA A 21 14.41 12.60 -5.26
CA ALA A 21 14.30 14.04 -5.50
C ALA A 21 13.94 14.85 -4.23
N GLU A 22 13.18 14.25 -3.31
CA GLU A 22 12.80 14.87 -2.03
C GLU A 22 13.85 14.64 -0.92
N GLY A 23 15.00 14.02 -1.24
CA GLY A 23 16.13 13.86 -0.32
C GLY A 23 16.03 12.65 0.62
N PHE A 24 15.12 11.71 0.36
CA PHE A 24 14.86 10.55 1.21
C PHE A 24 15.48 9.24 0.71
N ALA A 25 16.40 9.29 -0.25
CA ALA A 25 17.11 8.11 -0.80
C ALA A 25 17.78 7.22 0.29
N ALA A 26 18.23 7.85 1.37
CA ALA A 26 18.88 7.17 2.49
C ALA A 26 17.90 6.61 3.53
N PHE A 27 16.58 6.85 3.40
CA PHE A 27 15.61 6.34 4.36
C PHE A 27 15.68 4.81 4.44
N ARG A 28 15.69 4.29 5.66
CA ARG A 28 15.58 2.86 5.94
C ARG A 28 14.47 2.67 6.98
N PRO A 29 13.51 1.79 6.72
CA PRO A 29 12.44 1.54 7.67
C PRO A 29 13.04 0.93 8.94
N THR A 30 12.66 1.47 10.10
CA THR A 30 13.08 0.97 11.42
C THR A 30 12.18 -0.14 11.95
N ALA A 31 11.08 -0.41 11.25
CA ALA A 31 10.08 -1.43 11.54
C ALA A 31 9.68 -2.15 10.24
N PRO A 32 9.15 -3.38 10.30
CA PRO A 32 8.78 -4.14 9.11
C PRO A 32 7.59 -3.54 8.34
N ALA A 33 6.79 -2.69 8.98
CA ALA A 33 5.64 -2.00 8.39
C ALA A 33 5.58 -0.52 8.83
N TYR A 34 4.82 0.31 8.11
CA TYR A 34 4.55 1.68 8.56
C TYR A 34 3.67 1.68 9.82
N ARG A 35 3.80 2.74 10.61
CA ARG A 35 2.98 2.92 11.82
C ARG A 35 1.53 3.17 11.42
N TYR A 36 0.60 2.44 12.01
CA TYR A 36 -0.82 2.58 11.70
C TYR A 36 -1.67 2.97 12.91
N ALA A 37 -2.83 3.54 12.62
CA ALA A 37 -3.90 3.73 13.59
C ALA A 37 -5.25 3.41 12.94
N VAL A 38 -6.15 2.85 13.74
CA VAL A 38 -7.56 2.63 13.37
C VAL A 38 -8.46 3.76 13.88
N ALA A 39 -7.88 4.81 14.48
CA ALA A 39 -8.64 5.96 14.95
C ALA A 39 -9.36 6.65 13.78
N GLY A 40 -10.69 6.77 13.87
CA GLY A 40 -11.55 7.33 12.82
C GLY A 40 -12.09 6.29 11.83
N LEU A 41 -11.69 5.02 11.93
CA LEU A 41 -12.39 3.91 11.29
C LEU A 41 -13.58 3.52 12.18
N SER A 42 -14.81 3.63 11.67
CA SER A 42 -15.99 3.17 12.42
C SER A 42 -15.89 1.66 12.65
N SER A 43 -15.98 1.22 13.90
CA SER A 43 -16.00 -0.20 14.27
C SER A 43 -17.13 -0.97 13.58
N GLU A 44 -18.20 -0.29 13.19
CA GLU A 44 -19.32 -0.88 12.41
C GLU A 44 -18.92 -1.23 10.97
N ARG A 45 -17.90 -0.56 10.41
CA ARG A 45 -17.37 -0.85 9.08
C ARG A 45 -16.10 -1.70 9.12
N PHE A 46 -15.48 -1.88 10.29
CA PHE A 46 -14.17 -2.50 10.41
C PHE A 46 -14.05 -3.30 11.71
N PRO A 47 -14.33 -4.62 11.66
CA PRO A 47 -14.12 -5.50 12.80
C PRO A 47 -12.61 -5.60 13.12
N PRO A 48 -12.17 -5.35 14.38
CA PRO A 48 -10.75 -5.41 14.75
C PRO A 48 -10.08 -6.76 14.42
N GLU A 49 -10.85 -7.85 14.39
CA GLU A 49 -10.38 -9.19 14.05
C GLU A 49 -9.92 -9.34 12.60
N ARG A 50 -10.31 -8.43 11.70
CA ARG A 50 -9.90 -8.41 10.28
C ARG A 50 -8.62 -7.61 10.04
N LEU A 51 -8.06 -7.00 11.09
CA LEU A 51 -6.84 -6.21 11.03
C LEU A 51 -5.62 -7.12 11.17
N HIS A 52 -4.78 -7.11 10.14
CA HIS A 52 -3.56 -7.92 10.09
C HIS A 52 -2.38 -7.07 9.65
N THR A 53 -1.18 -7.53 9.99
CA THR A 53 0.06 -7.06 9.35
C THR A 53 0.57 -8.19 8.48
N LEU A 54 0.56 -7.99 7.17
CA LEU A 54 0.72 -9.06 6.18
C LEU A 54 1.97 -8.86 5.31
N PRO A 55 2.60 -9.94 4.82
CA PRO A 55 3.73 -9.84 3.92
C PRO A 55 3.30 -9.16 2.62
N ILE A 56 4.02 -8.11 2.22
CA ILE A 56 3.71 -7.39 0.99
C ILE A 56 3.83 -8.31 -0.24
N ALA A 57 4.73 -9.30 -0.18
CA ALA A 57 4.94 -10.28 -1.25
C ALA A 57 3.72 -11.20 -1.51
N GLU A 58 2.78 -11.32 -0.55
CA GLU A 58 1.56 -12.12 -0.72
C GLU A 58 0.43 -11.34 -1.41
N ILE A 59 0.63 -10.05 -1.69
CA ILE A 59 -0.39 -9.15 -2.23
C ILE A 59 -0.12 -8.92 -3.72
N GLU A 60 -1.13 -9.18 -4.54
CA GLU A 60 -1.11 -8.92 -5.98
C GLU A 60 -0.82 -7.42 -6.23
N PRO A 61 0.27 -7.09 -6.95
CA PRO A 61 0.57 -5.72 -7.32
C PRO A 61 -0.59 -5.13 -8.14
N PRO A 62 -1.20 -4.02 -7.70
CA PRO A 62 -2.35 -3.45 -8.37
C PRO A 62 -1.92 -2.78 -9.68
N LEU A 63 -2.57 -3.15 -10.79
CA LEU A 63 -2.43 -2.44 -12.06
C LEU A 63 -3.03 -1.02 -11.93
N ARG A 64 -2.36 -0.01 -12.49
CA ARG A 64 -2.84 1.36 -12.44
C ARG A 64 -2.78 2.07 -13.78
N ASP A 65 -3.70 3.01 -13.93
CA ASP A 65 -3.68 4.02 -14.98
C ASP A 65 -2.55 5.03 -14.69
N VAL A 66 -1.68 5.29 -15.69
CA VAL A 66 -0.56 6.26 -15.63
C VAL A 66 -1.02 7.65 -15.14
N GLY A 67 -2.27 8.03 -15.42
CA GLY A 67 -2.87 9.31 -15.06
C GLY A 67 -3.10 9.49 -13.56
N VAL A 68 -3.10 8.41 -12.77
CA VAL A 68 -3.05 8.47 -11.30
C VAL A 68 -1.58 8.52 -10.87
N ALA A 69 -0.87 9.53 -11.37
CA ALA A 69 0.45 9.89 -10.90
C ALA A 69 0.41 10.02 -9.37
N LEU A 70 1.49 9.60 -8.70
CA LEU A 70 1.67 9.60 -7.24
C LEU A 70 1.57 11.00 -6.56
N PHE A 71 0.95 12.02 -7.17
CA PHE A 71 0.95 13.41 -6.66
C PHE A 71 -0.40 14.10 -6.85
N PRO A 72 -0.84 14.99 -5.94
CA PRO A 72 -0.21 15.45 -4.68
C PRO A 72 -0.49 14.55 -3.46
N ARG A 73 -1.37 13.54 -3.59
CA ARG A 73 -1.81 12.74 -2.45
C ARG A 73 -0.74 11.77 -1.95
N ALA A 74 0.05 11.13 -2.82
CA ALA A 74 1.06 10.18 -2.35
C ALA A 74 2.23 10.89 -1.66
N LYS A 75 2.61 12.12 -2.07
CA LYS A 75 3.58 12.94 -1.33
C LYS A 75 3.19 13.11 0.15
N ARG A 76 1.95 13.52 0.44
CA ARG A 76 1.48 13.66 1.82
C ARG A 76 1.53 12.35 2.62
N ILE A 77 1.29 11.22 1.96
CA ILE A 77 1.37 9.89 2.57
C ILE A 77 2.83 9.52 2.85
N LEU A 78 3.72 9.76 1.87
CA LEU A 78 5.15 9.55 1.99
C LEU A 78 5.72 10.36 3.15
N ASP A 79 5.42 11.66 3.22
CA ASP A 79 5.85 12.53 4.32
C ASP A 79 5.41 11.98 5.68
N GLY A 80 4.18 11.47 5.77
CA GLY A 80 3.67 10.83 6.98
C GLY A 80 4.42 9.54 7.34
N MET A 81 4.68 8.67 6.36
CA MET A 81 5.46 7.44 6.57
C MET A 81 6.87 7.74 7.08
N LEU A 82 7.52 8.74 6.49
CA LEU A 82 8.90 9.12 6.83
C LEU A 82 8.99 9.77 8.22
N ARG A 83 7.97 10.52 8.65
CA ARG A 83 7.89 11.07 10.01
C ARG A 83 7.48 10.04 11.07
N GLY A 84 7.02 8.85 10.66
CA GLY A 84 6.44 7.87 11.58
C GLY A 84 5.04 8.27 12.06
N ASP A 85 4.31 9.06 11.28
CA ASP A 85 2.90 9.37 11.53
C ASP A 85 2.08 8.09 11.40
N ALA A 86 1.03 7.98 12.22
CA ALA A 86 0.11 6.85 12.13
C ALA A 86 -0.83 7.02 10.93
N LEU A 87 -0.79 6.07 9.99
CA LEU A 87 -1.61 6.09 8.78
C LEU A 87 -2.70 5.00 8.83
N PRO A 88 -3.83 5.16 8.12
CA PRO A 88 -4.83 4.11 8.03
C PRO A 88 -4.27 2.85 7.34
N PRO A 89 -4.70 1.64 7.75
CA PRO A 89 -4.45 0.40 7.01
C PRO A 89 -4.86 0.48 5.53
N ILE A 90 -4.37 -0.47 4.73
CA ILE A 90 -4.92 -0.72 3.39
C ILE A 90 -6.09 -1.71 3.44
N TYR A 91 -6.86 -1.80 2.37
CA TYR A 91 -7.94 -2.76 2.24
C TYR A 91 -7.56 -3.83 1.25
N LEU A 92 -7.72 -5.07 1.69
CA LEU A 92 -7.41 -6.26 0.91
C LEU A 92 -8.65 -7.13 0.78
N GLU A 93 -8.74 -7.79 -0.35
CA GLU A 93 -9.62 -8.91 -0.60
C GLU A 93 -8.77 -10.19 -0.52
N LEU A 94 -9.25 -11.20 0.22
CA LEU A 94 -8.67 -12.54 0.21
C LEU A 94 -9.10 -13.24 -1.08
N LEU A 95 -8.14 -13.59 -1.93
CA LEU A 95 -8.42 -14.27 -3.18
C LEU A 95 -8.87 -15.72 -2.91
N PRO A 96 -9.77 -16.28 -3.73
CA PRO A 96 -10.08 -17.72 -3.67
C PRO A 96 -8.80 -18.54 -3.87
N GLU A 97 -8.75 -19.75 -3.30
CA GLU A 97 -7.62 -20.69 -3.45
C GLU A 97 -7.49 -21.17 -4.92
N ILE A 98 -6.97 -20.29 -5.76
CA ILE A 98 -6.65 -20.52 -7.17
C ILE A 98 -5.13 -20.62 -7.26
N PRO A 99 -4.56 -21.48 -8.13
CA PRO A 99 -3.12 -21.54 -8.35
C PRO A 99 -2.58 -20.17 -8.76
N GLY A 100 -1.81 -19.54 -7.87
CA GLY A 100 -1.23 -18.22 -8.08
C GLY A 100 -0.27 -17.85 -6.96
N PRO A 101 0.69 -16.93 -7.21
CA PRO A 101 1.68 -16.52 -6.20
C PRO A 101 1.11 -15.57 -5.15
N TYR A 102 -0.09 -15.02 -5.37
CA TYR A 102 -0.70 -14.01 -4.52
C TYR A 102 -1.92 -14.56 -3.78
N ARG A 103 -2.04 -14.19 -2.52
CA ARG A 103 -3.16 -14.54 -1.63
C ARG A 103 -4.16 -13.41 -1.48
N TYR A 104 -3.73 -12.17 -1.71
CA TYR A 104 -4.55 -10.99 -1.51
C TYR A 104 -4.56 -10.09 -2.72
N ARG A 105 -5.63 -9.32 -2.90
CA ARG A 105 -5.73 -8.23 -3.86
C ARG A 105 -6.00 -6.92 -3.14
N THR A 106 -5.30 -5.85 -3.53
CA THR A 106 -5.56 -4.52 -2.99
C THR A 106 -6.85 -3.94 -3.57
N THR A 107 -7.79 -3.56 -2.71
CA THR A 107 -9.06 -2.91 -3.10
C THR A 107 -9.05 -1.40 -2.82
N ASP A 108 -8.36 -0.96 -1.77
CA ASP A 108 -8.07 0.46 -1.50
C ASP A 108 -6.77 0.61 -0.68
N GLY A 109 -6.19 1.81 -0.68
CA GLY A 109 -4.89 2.08 -0.05
C GLY A 109 -3.70 1.88 -0.99
N PHE A 110 -3.92 1.79 -2.29
CA PHE A 110 -2.89 1.62 -3.32
C PHE A 110 -1.64 2.51 -3.19
N HIS A 111 -1.81 3.79 -2.83
CA HIS A 111 -0.65 4.68 -2.61
C HIS A 111 0.22 4.18 -1.46
N ARG A 112 -0.40 3.73 -0.37
CA ARG A 112 0.32 3.17 0.78
C ARG A 112 0.99 1.86 0.37
N PHE A 113 0.34 1.01 -0.43
CA PHE A 113 0.97 -0.20 -0.97
C PHE A 113 2.26 0.10 -1.75
N HIS A 114 2.20 0.96 -2.78
CA HIS A 114 3.39 1.24 -3.59
C HIS A 114 4.48 1.96 -2.79
N LEU A 115 4.12 2.93 -1.94
CA LEU A 115 5.09 3.60 -1.08
C LEU A 115 5.73 2.64 -0.09
N SER A 116 4.96 1.67 0.44
CA SER A 116 5.53 0.66 1.33
C SER A 116 6.56 -0.21 0.62
N ARG A 117 6.32 -0.56 -0.65
CA ARG A 117 7.29 -1.28 -1.48
C ARG A 117 8.55 -0.46 -1.76
N VAL A 118 8.42 0.80 -2.18
CA VAL A 118 9.59 1.63 -2.47
C VAL A 118 10.42 1.93 -1.22
N LEU A 119 9.76 2.12 -0.08
CA LEU A 119 10.44 2.29 1.21
C LEU A 119 11.01 0.97 1.77
N SER A 120 10.87 -0.14 1.04
CA SER A 120 11.39 -1.46 1.42
C SER A 120 10.82 -2.01 2.73
N PHE A 121 9.57 -1.66 3.06
CA PHE A 121 8.85 -2.37 4.12
C PHE A 121 8.60 -3.83 3.67
N SER A 122 8.70 -4.78 4.60
CA SER A 122 8.44 -6.19 4.33
C SER A 122 6.98 -6.58 4.61
N GLN A 123 6.29 -5.77 5.40
CA GLN A 123 4.93 -6.01 5.89
C GLN A 123 4.08 -4.75 5.70
N ILE A 124 2.75 -4.92 5.65
CA ILE A 124 1.80 -3.82 5.54
C ILE A 124 0.58 -4.06 6.44
N PRO A 125 0.12 -3.06 7.21
CA PRO A 125 -1.11 -3.17 7.95
C PRO A 125 -2.30 -3.11 6.98
N ALA A 126 -3.17 -4.09 7.10
CA ALA A 126 -4.25 -4.35 6.17
C ALA A 126 -5.50 -4.82 6.90
N ILE A 127 -6.66 -4.43 6.36
CA ILE A 127 -7.96 -4.98 6.71
C ILE A 127 -8.38 -5.93 5.59
N VAL A 128 -8.62 -7.19 5.93
CA VAL A 128 -8.94 -8.25 4.96
C VAL A 128 -10.43 -8.52 4.91
N TRP A 129 -10.99 -8.52 3.70
CA TRP A 129 -12.36 -8.91 3.40
C TRP A 129 -12.37 -10.24 2.65
N LEU A 130 -13.39 -11.06 2.92
CA LEU A 130 -13.66 -12.26 2.14
C LEU A 130 -14.37 -11.85 0.85
N SER A 131 -13.97 -12.39 -0.31
CA SER A 131 -14.58 -12.11 -1.63
C SER A 131 -16.09 -12.37 -1.74
N PHE A 132 -16.75 -12.87 -0.71
CA PHE A 132 -18.11 -13.41 -0.76
C PHE A 132 -19.09 -12.78 0.24
N GLU A 133 -18.75 -11.64 0.84
CA GLU A 133 -19.69 -10.85 1.69
C GLU A 133 -20.29 -9.64 0.96
#